data_AF-A0A7S2N9S7-F1
#
_entry.id   AF-A0A7S2N9S7-F1
#
_cell.length_a   1.000
_cell.length_b   1.000
_cell.length_c   1.000
_cell.angle_alpha   90.00
_cell.angle_beta   90.00
_cell.angle_gamma   90.00
#
_symmetry.space_group_name_H-M   'P 1'
#
loop_
_entity.id
_entity.type
_entity.pdbx_description
1 polymer ?
#
loop_
_entity_poly.entity_id
_entity_poly.type
_entity_poly.pdbx_seq_one_letter_code
_entity_poly.pdbx_strand_id
1 'polypeptide(L)'
;EPESIYAIARAGYEKLNNLVFIVNCNYQRLDGPVRGNSKVIQEFEGLFRGAGFDCIKLIWGDAWNDLIDNDHDGKLIEVLERCPDGDCQRYAAKQDGALLRKEMFEANGLGDRVAHLTDDELISAYMLPGGHDHKKIYAAMSQAASNAEKGGRPTVILAKTLKGFSLATFQGRNTVHQQKSLKYDEMLTFRDVLNIPLTDEQIKNPKGGEFFRNPGLDSAEVKYIMDKRNALGGLLPLRTPAKVSGLIDLPGPEHYQIFDNGNAKPGSTTMSFATLLRRLMKMGDFGKRLVPMVTDEARTFG
;
A
#
# COMPACT_ATOMS: atom_id res chain seq x y z
N GLU A 1 1.63 -9.66 -10.17
CA GLU A 1 2.86 -10.09 -10.87
C GLU A 1 3.59 -11.13 -10.05
N PRO A 2 4.29 -12.10 -10.67
CA PRO A 2 5.09 -13.09 -9.96
C PRO A 2 6.05 -12.47 -8.93
N GLU A 3 6.71 -11.36 -9.29
CA GLU A 3 7.69 -10.65 -8.47
C GLU A 3 7.07 -10.04 -7.21
N SER A 4 5.76 -9.75 -7.22
CA SER A 4 5.05 -9.19 -6.05
C SER A 4 4.95 -10.17 -4.89
N ILE A 5 5.03 -11.48 -5.17
CA ILE A 5 4.85 -12.55 -4.17
C ILE A 5 6.06 -13.47 -4.04
N TYR A 6 6.92 -13.57 -5.06
CA TYR A 6 8.01 -14.55 -5.10
C TYR A 6 8.93 -14.50 -3.86
N ALA A 7 9.28 -13.30 -3.41
CA ALA A 7 10.27 -13.12 -2.34
C ALA A 7 9.66 -12.90 -0.94
N ILE A 8 8.33 -12.92 -0.78
CA ILE A 8 7.72 -12.57 0.51
C ILE A 8 8.12 -13.57 1.61
N ALA A 9 8.26 -14.86 1.29
CA ALA A 9 8.72 -15.86 2.26
C ALA A 9 10.10 -15.52 2.85
N ARG A 10 10.99 -14.88 2.08
CA ARG A 10 12.29 -14.42 2.60
C ARG A 10 12.13 -13.36 3.68
N ALA A 11 11.17 -12.44 3.55
CA ALA A 11 10.92 -11.46 4.60
C ALA A 11 10.48 -12.12 5.91
N GLY A 12 9.68 -13.18 5.84
CA GLY A 12 9.29 -13.98 7.01
C GLY A 12 10.48 -14.72 7.62
N TYR A 13 11.29 -15.39 6.78
CA TYR A 13 12.48 -16.14 7.24
C TYR A 13 13.53 -15.23 7.89
N GLU A 14 13.81 -14.08 7.29
CA GLU A 14 14.77 -13.09 7.79
C GLU A 14 14.19 -12.21 8.91
N LYS A 15 12.93 -12.45 9.31
CA LYS A 15 12.21 -11.69 10.35
C LYS A 15 12.32 -10.17 10.15
N LEU A 16 12.00 -9.71 8.94
CA LEU A 16 12.05 -8.29 8.58
C LEU A 16 10.91 -7.50 9.25
N ASN A 17 10.96 -7.35 10.57
CA ASN A 17 10.01 -6.60 11.38
C ASN A 17 9.97 -5.10 11.04
N ASN A 18 10.96 -4.60 10.31
CA ASN A 18 11.02 -3.26 9.75
C ASN A 18 10.35 -3.13 8.37
N LEU A 19 9.70 -4.18 7.86
CA LEU A 19 8.97 -4.19 6.60
C LEU A 19 7.45 -4.18 6.83
N VAL A 20 6.77 -3.19 6.24
CA VAL A 20 5.32 -3.11 6.21
C VAL A 20 4.85 -3.01 4.76
N PHE A 21 4.07 -3.99 4.31
CA PHE A 21 3.33 -3.92 3.05
C PHE A 21 1.96 -3.27 3.29
N ILE A 22 1.60 -2.30 2.46
CA ILE A 22 0.25 -1.73 2.43
C ILE A 22 -0.36 -2.06 1.07
N VAL A 23 -1.28 -3.02 1.05
CA VAL A 23 -1.95 -3.45 -0.17
C VAL A 23 -3.32 -2.78 -0.23
N ASN A 24 -3.50 -1.91 -1.21
CA ASN A 24 -4.80 -1.31 -1.49
C ASN A 24 -5.70 -2.32 -2.23
N CYS A 25 -6.64 -2.92 -1.50
CA CYS A 25 -7.60 -3.89 -1.99
C CYS A 25 -8.91 -3.21 -2.43
N ASN A 26 -8.87 -2.43 -3.51
CA ASN A 26 -10.07 -1.86 -4.14
C ASN A 26 -10.84 -2.86 -5.04
N TYR A 27 -10.39 -4.12 -5.06
CA TYR A 27 -10.89 -5.25 -5.84
C TYR A 27 -10.77 -5.12 -7.38
N GLN A 28 -10.25 -4.03 -7.91
CA GLN A 28 -10.20 -3.74 -9.35
C GLN A 28 -8.77 -3.70 -9.89
N ARG A 29 -8.61 -4.17 -11.13
CA ARG A 29 -7.52 -3.84 -12.05
C ARG A 29 -8.02 -2.85 -13.10
N LEU A 30 -7.24 -2.61 -14.16
CA LEU A 30 -7.61 -1.65 -15.21
C LEU A 30 -8.88 -2.08 -15.96
N ASP A 31 -8.97 -3.36 -16.35
CA ASP A 31 -10.05 -3.88 -17.21
C ASP A 31 -11.19 -4.56 -16.44
N GLY A 32 -11.26 -4.43 -15.11
CA GLY A 32 -12.33 -5.06 -14.32
C GLY A 32 -11.91 -5.50 -12.92
N PRO A 33 -12.70 -6.37 -12.28
CA PRO A 33 -12.30 -6.99 -11.03
C PRO A 33 -10.99 -7.76 -11.17
N VAL A 34 -10.19 -7.81 -10.10
CA VAL A 34 -9.01 -8.68 -10.03
C VAL A 34 -9.46 -10.15 -10.14
N ARG A 35 -10.42 -10.56 -9.30
CA ARG A 35 -11.11 -11.86 -9.35
C ARG A 35 -12.55 -11.73 -8.85
N GLY A 36 -13.51 -11.59 -9.76
CA GLY A 36 -14.90 -11.29 -9.40
C GLY A 36 -15.60 -12.41 -8.60
N ASN A 37 -15.35 -13.67 -8.94
CA ASN A 37 -15.98 -14.83 -8.31
C ASN A 37 -15.19 -15.35 -7.09
N SER A 38 -14.36 -14.52 -6.49
CA SER A 38 -13.44 -14.91 -5.41
C SER A 38 -13.33 -13.79 -4.38
N LYS A 39 -12.40 -13.95 -3.42
CA LYS A 39 -12.12 -12.99 -2.36
C LYS A 39 -10.62 -12.74 -2.24
N VAL A 40 -10.12 -11.72 -2.94
CA VAL A 40 -8.69 -11.45 -3.05
C VAL A 40 -8.05 -11.11 -1.71
N ILE A 41 -8.78 -10.50 -0.78
CA ILE A 41 -8.26 -10.22 0.57
C ILE A 41 -8.00 -11.51 1.34
N GLN A 42 -8.89 -12.50 1.25
CA GLN A 42 -8.70 -13.80 1.92
C GLN A 42 -7.56 -14.59 1.28
N GLU A 43 -7.46 -14.55 -0.05
CA GLU A 43 -6.32 -15.13 -0.76
C GLU A 43 -5.00 -14.50 -0.32
N PHE A 44 -4.92 -13.16 -0.31
CA PHE A 44 -3.71 -12.45 0.09
C PHE A 44 -3.39 -12.72 1.56
N GLU A 45 -4.39 -12.73 2.45
CA GLU A 45 -4.20 -13.14 3.84
C GLU A 45 -3.55 -14.53 3.93
N GLY A 46 -4.08 -15.52 3.18
CA GLY A 46 -3.51 -16.87 3.14
C GLY A 46 -2.05 -16.88 2.66
N LEU A 47 -1.75 -16.18 1.57
CA LEU A 47 -0.39 -16.08 1.02
C LEU A 47 0.59 -15.44 2.02
N PHE A 48 0.23 -14.29 2.59
CA PHE A 48 1.11 -13.57 3.52
C PHE A 48 1.26 -14.29 4.86
N ARG A 49 0.17 -14.82 5.44
CA ARG A 49 0.26 -15.62 6.67
C ARG A 49 1.12 -16.88 6.44
N GLY A 50 0.94 -17.57 5.32
CA GLY A 50 1.76 -18.71 4.93
C GLY A 50 3.25 -18.37 4.76
N ALA A 51 3.55 -17.13 4.36
CA ALA A 51 4.90 -16.58 4.27
C ALA A 51 5.46 -16.03 5.59
N GLY A 52 4.74 -16.19 6.72
CA GLY A 52 5.21 -15.78 8.05
C GLY A 52 4.96 -14.30 8.39
N PHE A 53 4.03 -13.62 7.72
CA PHE A 53 3.68 -12.23 8.05
C PHE A 53 2.68 -12.15 9.20
N ASP A 54 2.72 -11.01 9.89
CA ASP A 54 1.57 -10.48 10.61
C ASP A 54 0.59 -9.86 9.61
N CYS A 55 -0.69 -10.20 9.69
CA CYS A 55 -1.69 -9.76 8.71
C CYS A 55 -2.80 -8.97 9.40
N ILE A 56 -2.95 -7.70 9.01
CA ILE A 56 -3.95 -6.77 9.49
C ILE A 56 -4.94 -6.51 8.36
N LYS A 57 -6.22 -6.85 8.58
CA LYS A 57 -7.30 -6.64 7.61
C LYS A 57 -8.11 -5.41 7.97
N LEU A 58 -8.09 -4.40 7.10
CA LEU A 58 -8.88 -3.17 7.22
C LEU A 58 -10.07 -3.25 6.26
N ILE A 59 -11.16 -3.89 6.70
CA ILE A 59 -12.30 -4.20 5.83
C ILE A 59 -13.43 -3.20 6.00
N TRP A 60 -13.92 -3.04 7.22
CA TRP A 60 -15.11 -2.24 7.52
C TRP A 60 -14.73 -0.98 8.29
N GLY A 61 -15.37 0.14 7.95
CA GLY A 61 -15.26 1.40 8.70
C GLY A 61 -16.08 1.38 9.97
N ASP A 62 -16.01 2.45 10.75
CA ASP A 62 -16.69 2.57 12.04
C ASP A 62 -18.21 2.41 11.97
N ALA A 63 -18.83 2.77 10.85
CA ALA A 63 -20.28 2.62 10.64
C ALA A 63 -20.77 1.17 10.71
N TRP A 64 -19.87 0.19 10.62
CA TRP A 64 -20.19 -1.23 10.75
C TRP A 64 -19.97 -1.79 12.15
N ASN A 65 -19.35 -1.04 13.06
CA ASN A 65 -19.01 -1.55 14.40
C ASN A 65 -20.27 -2.02 15.12
N ASP A 66 -21.32 -1.19 15.18
CA ASP A 66 -22.56 -1.54 15.87
C ASP A 66 -23.22 -2.80 15.27
N LEU A 67 -23.24 -2.94 13.94
CA LEU A 67 -23.79 -4.14 13.30
C LEU A 67 -22.98 -5.40 13.64
N ILE A 68 -21.65 -5.31 13.65
CA ILE A 68 -20.74 -6.42 13.93
C ILE A 68 -20.74 -6.79 15.42
N ASP A 69 -20.74 -5.80 16.31
CA ASP A 69 -20.72 -6.00 17.76
C ASP A 69 -22.02 -6.67 18.24
N ASN A 70 -23.14 -6.45 17.53
CA ASN A 70 -24.41 -7.12 17.76
C ASN A 70 -24.58 -8.46 16.98
N ASP A 71 -23.57 -8.93 16.25
CA ASP A 71 -23.62 -10.21 15.51
C ASP A 71 -23.35 -11.43 16.41
N HIS A 72 -24.18 -11.62 17.43
CA HIS A 72 -23.97 -12.68 18.43
C HIS A 72 -24.13 -14.11 17.91
N ASP A 73 -24.80 -14.31 16.77
CA ASP A 73 -24.96 -15.62 16.12
C ASP A 73 -23.99 -15.82 14.94
N GLY A 74 -23.12 -14.84 14.65
CA GLY A 74 -22.08 -14.91 13.61
C GLY A 74 -22.59 -14.91 12.17
N LYS A 75 -23.90 -14.78 11.96
CA LYS A 75 -24.50 -14.90 10.62
C LYS A 75 -24.19 -13.70 9.74
N LEU A 76 -24.11 -12.50 10.31
CA LEU A 76 -23.72 -11.33 9.53
C LEU A 76 -22.30 -11.51 9.00
N ILE A 77 -21.35 -11.86 9.86
CA ILE A 77 -19.97 -12.12 9.44
C ILE A 77 -19.91 -13.23 8.39
N GLU A 78 -20.65 -14.33 8.55
CA GLU A 78 -20.70 -15.41 7.57
C GLU A 78 -21.17 -14.92 6.17
N VAL A 79 -22.22 -14.11 6.13
CA VAL A 79 -22.72 -13.51 4.88
C VAL A 79 -21.69 -12.57 4.25
N LEU A 80 -21.07 -11.70 5.05
CA LEU A 80 -20.03 -10.79 4.60
C LEU A 80 -18.78 -11.54 4.09
N GLU A 81 -18.44 -12.66 4.72
CA GLU A 81 -17.35 -13.54 4.31
C GLU A 81 -17.67 -14.34 3.05
N ARG A 82 -18.93 -14.69 2.80
CA ARG A 82 -19.33 -15.42 1.58
C ARG A 82 -19.53 -14.52 0.36
N CYS A 83 -19.81 -13.23 0.56
CA CYS A 83 -20.03 -12.28 -0.53
C CYS A 83 -18.79 -12.15 -1.46
N PRO A 84 -18.87 -12.56 -2.74
CA PRO A 84 -17.75 -12.44 -3.69
C PRO A 84 -17.36 -10.98 -3.97
N ASP A 85 -16.12 -10.75 -4.37
CA ASP A 85 -15.62 -9.40 -4.67
C ASP A 85 -16.40 -8.73 -5.81
N GLY A 86 -16.89 -9.50 -6.78
CA GLY A 86 -17.73 -9.01 -7.88
C GLY A 86 -19.06 -8.46 -7.40
N ASP A 87 -19.72 -9.13 -6.45
CA ASP A 87 -20.94 -8.62 -5.82
C ASP A 87 -20.64 -7.42 -4.93
N CYS A 88 -19.54 -7.45 -4.17
CA CYS A 88 -19.11 -6.30 -3.40
C CYS A 88 -18.95 -5.04 -4.28
N GLN A 89 -18.38 -5.20 -5.46
CA GLN A 89 -18.25 -4.13 -6.45
C GLN A 89 -19.59 -3.73 -7.06
N ARG A 90 -20.46 -4.69 -7.35
CA ARG A 90 -21.80 -4.42 -7.89
C ARG A 90 -22.60 -3.54 -6.95
N TYR A 91 -22.60 -3.84 -5.64
CA TYR A 91 -23.23 -3.00 -4.64
C TYR A 91 -22.63 -1.58 -4.61
N ALA A 92 -21.30 -1.47 -4.63
CA ALA A 92 -20.62 -0.18 -4.63
C ALA A 92 -20.88 0.64 -5.91
N ALA A 93 -20.96 0.00 -7.07
CA ALA A 93 -21.18 0.65 -8.36
C ALA A 93 -22.63 1.14 -8.54
N LYS A 94 -23.58 0.39 -7.99
CA LYS A 94 -25.02 0.71 -8.03
C LYS A 94 -25.39 1.82 -7.06
N GLN A 95 -24.70 1.89 -5.91
CA GLN A 95 -25.02 2.86 -4.85
C GLN A 95 -26.51 2.84 -4.47
N ASP A 96 -27.06 1.62 -4.38
CA ASP A 96 -28.48 1.38 -4.14
C ASP A 96 -28.64 0.63 -2.82
N GLY A 97 -29.11 1.34 -1.79
CA GLY A 97 -29.32 0.80 -0.46
C GLY A 97 -30.44 -0.23 -0.38
N ALA A 98 -31.50 -0.08 -1.18
CA ALA A 98 -32.60 -1.03 -1.24
C ALA A 98 -32.13 -2.37 -1.84
N LEU A 99 -31.32 -2.31 -2.90
CA LEU A 99 -30.68 -3.48 -3.48
C LEU A 99 -29.76 -4.18 -2.48
N LEU A 100 -28.91 -3.41 -1.78
CA LEU A 100 -28.01 -3.92 -0.76
C LEU A 100 -28.77 -4.60 0.38
N ARG A 101 -29.81 -3.95 0.91
CA ARG A 101 -30.69 -4.50 1.94
C ARG A 101 -31.31 -5.82 1.49
N LYS A 102 -31.94 -5.82 0.32
CA LYS A 102 -32.65 -6.97 -0.21
C LYS A 102 -31.72 -8.17 -0.41
N GLU A 103 -30.57 -7.97 -1.06
CA GLU A 103 -29.72 -9.08 -1.46
C GLU A 103 -28.70 -9.52 -0.40
N MET A 104 -28.13 -8.58 0.37
CA MET A 104 -27.15 -8.92 1.40
C MET A 104 -27.82 -9.29 2.72
N PHE A 105 -28.91 -8.62 3.11
CA PHE A 105 -29.53 -8.83 4.41
C PHE A 105 -30.79 -9.70 4.33
N GLU A 106 -31.84 -9.25 3.64
CA GLU A 106 -33.14 -9.94 3.64
C GLU A 106 -33.07 -11.34 3.02
N ALA A 107 -32.38 -11.49 1.89
CA ALA A 107 -32.19 -12.80 1.24
C ALA A 107 -31.42 -13.81 2.11
N ASN A 108 -30.69 -13.33 3.12
CA ASN A 108 -29.94 -14.16 4.06
C ASN A 108 -30.60 -14.21 5.46
N GLY A 109 -31.85 -13.72 5.59
CA GLY A 109 -32.57 -13.72 6.87
C GLY A 109 -32.02 -12.76 7.91
N LEU A 110 -31.34 -11.69 7.48
CA LEU A 110 -30.74 -10.65 8.34
C LEU A 110 -31.44 -9.28 8.22
N GLY A 111 -32.66 -9.24 7.69
CA GLY A 111 -33.41 -7.99 7.49
C GLY A 111 -33.66 -7.23 8.80
N ASP A 112 -33.81 -7.95 9.91
CA ASP A 112 -33.92 -7.42 11.27
C ASP A 112 -32.67 -6.61 11.68
N ARG A 113 -31.48 -7.03 11.25
CA ARG A 113 -30.20 -6.37 11.60
C ARG A 113 -30.09 -4.96 11.07
N VAL A 114 -30.78 -4.65 9.97
CA VAL A 114 -30.72 -3.35 9.31
C VAL A 114 -32.07 -2.63 9.31
N ALA A 115 -33.10 -3.16 9.97
CA ALA A 115 -34.45 -2.60 9.95
C ALA A 115 -34.53 -1.15 10.50
N HIS A 116 -33.59 -0.77 11.35
CA HIS A 116 -33.48 0.57 11.93
C HIS A 116 -32.75 1.59 11.03
N LEU A 117 -32.08 1.13 9.97
CA LEU A 117 -31.38 1.97 9.01
C LEU A 117 -32.27 2.23 7.81
N THR A 118 -32.27 3.46 7.31
CA THR A 118 -32.76 3.80 5.97
C THR A 118 -31.83 3.22 4.90
N ASP A 119 -32.30 3.16 3.65
CA ASP A 119 -31.48 2.69 2.53
C ASP A 119 -30.28 3.60 2.27
N ASP A 120 -30.44 4.91 2.45
CA ASP A 120 -29.38 5.91 2.31
C ASP A 120 -28.31 5.76 3.40
N GLU A 121 -28.71 5.49 4.65
CA GLU A 121 -27.76 5.21 5.74
C GLU A 121 -27.00 3.90 5.49
N LEU A 122 -27.70 2.85 5.07
CA LEU A 122 -27.10 1.55 4.81
C LEU A 122 -26.07 1.61 3.67
N ILE A 123 -26.41 2.23 2.54
CA ILE A 123 -25.45 2.39 1.44
C ILE A 123 -24.29 3.30 1.86
N SER A 124 -24.55 4.39 2.59
CA SER A 124 -23.51 5.29 3.08
C SER A 124 -22.50 4.58 3.98
N ALA A 125 -22.97 3.71 4.89
CA ALA A 125 -22.12 2.84 5.70
C ALA A 125 -21.29 1.88 4.85
N TYR A 126 -21.89 1.25 3.84
CA TYR A 126 -21.19 0.35 2.91
C TYR A 126 -20.11 1.06 2.09
N MET A 127 -20.33 2.33 1.75
CA MET A 127 -19.42 3.14 0.94
C MET A 127 -18.21 3.71 1.72
N LEU A 128 -18.14 3.44 3.03
CA LEU A 128 -17.02 3.80 3.91
C LEU A 128 -16.31 2.53 4.45
N PRO A 129 -15.60 1.78 3.60
CA PRO A 129 -14.80 0.64 4.05
C PRO A 129 -13.63 1.10 4.93
N GLY A 130 -13.02 0.15 5.64
CA GLY A 130 -11.97 0.44 6.64
C GLY A 130 -10.75 1.17 6.09
N GLY A 131 -10.43 0.99 4.80
CA GLY A 131 -9.35 1.74 4.13
C GLY A 131 -9.66 3.20 3.82
N HIS A 132 -10.88 3.68 4.11
CA HIS A 132 -11.29 5.09 4.05
C HIS A 132 -11.61 5.67 5.43
N ASP A 133 -11.52 4.86 6.49
CA ASP A 133 -11.73 5.31 7.87
C ASP A 133 -10.39 5.64 8.54
N HIS A 134 -10.16 6.91 8.84
CA HIS A 134 -8.90 7.38 9.43
C HIS A 134 -8.57 6.72 10.77
N LYS A 135 -9.56 6.37 11.59
CA LYS A 135 -9.32 5.72 12.88
C LYS A 135 -8.87 4.28 12.66
N LYS A 136 -9.52 3.57 11.74
CA LYS A 136 -9.12 2.19 11.38
C LYS A 136 -7.71 2.18 10.77
N ILE A 137 -7.41 3.09 9.84
CA ILE A 137 -6.07 3.23 9.24
C ILE A 137 -5.03 3.48 10.34
N TYR A 138 -5.28 4.44 11.24
CA TYR A 138 -4.37 4.74 12.33
C TYR A 138 -4.15 3.54 13.26
N ALA A 139 -5.21 2.80 13.60
CA ALA A 139 -5.12 1.61 14.43
C ALA A 139 -4.24 0.53 13.78
N ALA A 140 -4.41 0.25 12.49
CA ALA A 140 -3.57 -0.71 11.77
C ALA A 140 -2.10 -0.29 11.69
N MET A 141 -1.83 0.99 11.38
CA MET A 141 -0.46 1.51 11.35
C MET A 141 0.20 1.45 12.74
N SER A 142 -0.56 1.76 13.79
CA SER A 142 -0.09 1.68 15.18
C SER A 142 0.19 0.24 15.62
N GLN A 143 -0.67 -0.70 15.23
CA GLN A 143 -0.45 -2.13 15.48
C GLN A 143 0.80 -2.63 14.74
N ALA A 144 0.98 -2.26 13.47
CA ALA A 144 2.17 -2.62 12.68
C ALA A 144 3.45 -2.05 13.32
N ALA A 145 3.44 -0.78 13.73
CA ALA A 145 4.55 -0.16 14.43
C ALA A 145 4.87 -0.85 15.76
N SER A 146 3.85 -1.16 16.58
CA SER A 146 4.04 -1.89 17.84
C SER A 146 4.59 -3.30 17.63
N ASN A 147 4.14 -4.01 16.58
CA ASN A 147 4.69 -5.30 16.20
C ASN A 147 6.18 -5.18 15.80
N ALA A 148 6.54 -4.14 15.05
CA ALA A 148 7.94 -3.87 14.68
C ALA A 148 8.82 -3.61 15.92
N GLU A 149 8.40 -2.71 16.81
CA GLU A 149 9.11 -2.34 18.04
C GLU A 149 9.38 -3.54 18.96
N LYS A 150 8.47 -4.51 18.98
CA LYS A 150 8.58 -5.74 19.78
C LYS A 150 9.46 -6.82 19.13
N GLY A 151 10.12 -6.53 18.01
CA GLY A 151 10.92 -7.52 17.28
C GLY A 151 10.06 -8.60 16.61
N GLY A 152 8.84 -8.24 16.20
CA GLY A 152 7.84 -9.16 15.65
C GLY A 152 8.14 -9.65 14.23
N ARG A 153 7.09 -9.89 13.45
CA ARG A 153 7.17 -10.40 12.07
C ARG A 153 7.06 -9.24 11.06
N PRO A 154 7.45 -9.40 9.78
CA PRO A 154 7.01 -8.44 8.76
C PRO A 154 5.48 -8.32 8.74
N THR A 155 4.95 -7.12 8.45
CA THR A 155 3.51 -6.87 8.49
C THR A 155 2.93 -6.63 7.11
N VAL A 156 1.73 -7.15 6.84
CA VAL A 156 0.90 -6.75 5.72
C VAL A 156 -0.39 -6.12 6.22
N ILE A 157 -0.73 -4.96 5.67
CA ILE A 157 -2.01 -4.29 5.87
C ILE A 157 -2.80 -4.46 4.57
N LEU A 158 -3.91 -5.19 4.63
CA LEU A 158 -4.84 -5.40 3.52
C LEU A 158 -6.01 -4.43 3.68
N ALA A 159 -5.96 -3.32 2.95
CA ALA A 159 -6.92 -2.22 3.09
C ALA A 159 -8.00 -2.29 2.01
N LYS A 160 -9.23 -2.63 2.39
CA LYS A 160 -10.40 -2.52 1.51
C LYS A 160 -10.68 -1.04 1.27
N THR A 161 -10.64 -0.62 0.01
CA THR A 161 -11.02 0.73 -0.40
C THR A 161 -12.02 0.67 -1.55
N LEU A 162 -12.49 1.85 -1.99
CA LEU A 162 -13.26 2.01 -3.21
C LEU A 162 -12.42 2.74 -4.26
N LYS A 163 -12.30 2.16 -5.45
CA LYS A 163 -11.69 2.84 -6.61
C LYS A 163 -12.56 4.04 -6.97
N GLY A 164 -11.94 5.20 -7.18
CA GLY A 164 -12.64 6.45 -7.48
C GLY A 164 -13.43 7.04 -6.31
N PHE A 165 -13.07 6.71 -5.05
CA PHE A 165 -13.67 7.35 -3.87
C PHE A 165 -13.58 8.88 -3.96
N SER A 166 -14.65 9.57 -3.52
CA SER A 166 -14.84 11.03 -3.60
C SER A 166 -15.05 11.58 -5.02
N LEU A 167 -14.91 10.76 -6.07
CA LEU A 167 -15.31 11.11 -7.43
C LEU A 167 -16.71 10.54 -7.65
N ALA A 168 -17.75 11.24 -7.19
CA ALA A 168 -19.15 10.74 -7.16
C ALA A 168 -19.57 9.94 -8.41
N THR A 169 -19.23 10.44 -9.61
CA THR A 169 -19.57 9.81 -10.90
C THR A 169 -18.84 8.49 -11.17
N PHE A 170 -17.68 8.26 -10.54
CA PHE A 170 -16.75 7.15 -10.77
C PHE A 170 -16.61 6.20 -9.58
N GLN A 171 -17.10 6.58 -8.40
CA GLN A 171 -16.91 5.82 -7.16
C GLN A 171 -17.50 4.41 -7.26
N GLY A 172 -16.63 3.41 -7.15
CA GLY A 172 -16.99 1.99 -7.27
C GLY A 172 -17.25 1.52 -8.70
N ARG A 173 -17.22 2.40 -9.72
CA ARG A 173 -17.48 2.06 -11.12
C ARG A 173 -16.19 1.76 -11.89
N ASN A 174 -16.29 0.85 -12.85
CA ASN A 174 -15.18 0.57 -13.77
C ASN A 174 -15.39 1.34 -15.08
N THR A 175 -15.10 2.63 -15.08
CA THR A 175 -15.12 3.44 -16.29
C THR A 175 -13.85 3.21 -17.12
N VAL A 176 -13.94 3.46 -18.44
CA VAL A 176 -12.83 3.23 -19.37
C VAL A 176 -11.64 4.10 -18.95
N HIS A 177 -10.49 3.48 -18.73
CA HIS A 177 -9.25 4.12 -18.26
C HIS A 177 -8.65 5.15 -19.25
N GLN A 178 -9.32 5.38 -20.39
CA GLN A 178 -8.95 6.38 -21.40
C GLN A 178 -9.56 7.77 -21.15
N GLN A 179 -10.45 7.93 -20.16
CA GLN A 179 -10.98 9.25 -19.82
C GLN A 179 -9.87 10.10 -19.15
N LYS A 180 -9.24 10.97 -19.94
CA LYS A 180 -8.11 11.80 -19.53
C LYS A 180 -8.49 13.05 -18.73
N SER A 181 -9.75 13.45 -18.77
CA SER A 181 -10.25 14.68 -18.13
C SER A 181 -11.65 14.50 -17.58
N LEU A 182 -11.92 15.20 -16.47
CA LEU A 182 -13.27 15.38 -15.94
C LEU A 182 -14.03 16.37 -16.82
N LYS A 183 -15.30 16.08 -17.09
CA LYS A 183 -16.23 17.04 -17.69
C LYS A 183 -16.55 18.15 -16.69
N TYR A 184 -17.07 19.27 -17.16
CA TYR A 184 -17.40 20.43 -16.32
C TYR A 184 -18.28 20.05 -15.11
N ASP A 185 -19.40 19.36 -15.33
CA ASP A 185 -20.30 18.96 -14.24
C ASP A 185 -19.65 17.97 -13.26
N GLU A 186 -18.74 17.12 -13.73
CA GLU A 186 -17.97 16.20 -12.90
C GLU A 186 -16.96 16.96 -12.02
N MET A 187 -16.36 18.04 -12.54
CA MET A 187 -15.49 18.93 -11.77
C MET A 187 -16.26 19.72 -10.71
N LEU A 188 -17.46 20.23 -11.04
CA LEU A 188 -18.33 20.90 -10.05
C LEU A 188 -18.69 19.93 -8.92
N THR A 189 -19.14 18.72 -9.27
CA THR A 189 -19.48 17.69 -8.29
C THR A 189 -18.28 17.34 -7.41
N PHE A 190 -17.09 17.16 -8.01
CA PHE A 190 -15.87 16.86 -7.26
C PHE A 190 -15.49 17.97 -6.28
N ARG A 191 -15.59 19.24 -6.71
CA ARG A 191 -15.40 20.40 -5.84
C ARG A 191 -16.38 20.37 -4.67
N ASP A 192 -17.66 20.16 -4.93
CA ASP A 192 -18.72 20.22 -3.92
C ASP A 192 -18.57 19.09 -2.88
N VAL A 193 -18.29 17.86 -3.34
CA VAL A 193 -18.04 16.70 -2.47
C VAL A 193 -16.85 16.93 -1.55
N LEU A 194 -15.79 17.58 -2.06
CA LEU A 194 -14.58 17.88 -1.28
C LEU A 194 -14.66 19.23 -0.55
N ASN A 195 -15.78 19.95 -0.66
CA ASN A 195 -15.95 21.31 -0.13
C ASN A 195 -14.80 22.27 -0.53
N ILE A 196 -14.35 22.18 -1.78
CA ILE A 196 -13.27 23.02 -2.29
C ILE A 196 -13.83 24.44 -2.55
N PRO A 197 -13.23 25.51 -1.99
CA PRO A 197 -13.75 26.88 -2.12
C PRO A 197 -13.37 27.52 -3.46
N LEU A 198 -13.87 26.96 -4.57
CA LEU A 198 -13.71 27.48 -5.93
C LEU A 198 -15.06 27.83 -6.54
N THR A 199 -15.14 28.97 -7.22
CA THR A 199 -16.37 29.34 -7.93
C THR A 199 -16.53 28.55 -9.23
N ASP A 200 -17.77 28.46 -9.73
CA ASP A 200 -18.08 27.87 -11.04
C ASP A 200 -17.25 28.49 -12.17
N GLU A 201 -17.06 29.81 -12.14
CA GLU A 201 -16.26 30.56 -13.12
C GLU A 201 -14.78 30.12 -13.12
N GLN A 202 -14.20 29.88 -11.95
CA GLN A 202 -12.82 29.41 -11.80
C GLN A 202 -12.65 27.97 -12.31
N ILE A 203 -13.69 27.14 -12.18
CA ILE A 203 -13.69 25.79 -12.75
C ILE A 203 -13.85 25.84 -14.27
N LYS A 204 -14.70 26.75 -14.77
CA LYS A 204 -14.99 26.90 -16.20
C LYS A 204 -13.79 27.45 -16.99
N ASN A 205 -13.09 28.43 -16.42
CA ASN A 205 -12.03 29.20 -17.08
C ASN A 205 -10.75 29.21 -16.22
N PRO A 206 -10.11 28.05 -16.00
CA PRO A 206 -9.02 27.95 -15.04
C PRO A 206 -7.78 28.72 -15.50
N LYS A 207 -7.32 29.67 -14.71
CA LYS A 207 -6.11 30.47 -14.99
C LYS A 207 -4.79 29.74 -14.68
N GLY A 208 -4.74 28.42 -14.90
CA GLY A 208 -3.56 27.57 -14.73
C GLY A 208 -3.15 27.27 -13.27
N GLY A 209 -3.39 28.19 -12.33
CA GLY A 209 -3.07 28.03 -10.90
C GLY A 209 -4.28 27.86 -9.96
N GLU A 210 -5.50 28.08 -10.44
CA GLU A 210 -6.72 28.08 -9.61
C GLU A 210 -7.06 26.68 -9.06
N PHE A 211 -6.64 25.61 -9.74
CA PHE A 211 -6.75 24.24 -9.23
C PHE A 211 -5.68 23.87 -8.20
N PHE A 212 -4.64 24.69 -8.05
CA PHE A 212 -3.61 24.51 -7.03
C PHE A 212 -3.92 25.39 -5.82
N ARG A 213 -4.68 24.84 -4.87
CA ARG A 213 -5.00 25.56 -3.64
C ARG A 213 -3.80 25.55 -2.68
N ASN A 214 -3.14 26.69 -2.55
CA ASN A 214 -2.27 26.98 -1.42
C ASN A 214 -3.01 28.01 -0.52
N PRO A 215 -3.51 27.62 0.66
CA PRO A 215 -4.19 28.55 1.58
C PRO A 215 -3.24 29.58 2.20
N GLY A 216 -1.95 29.54 1.87
CA GLY A 216 -0.90 30.42 2.39
C GLY A 216 -0.15 29.75 3.53
N LEU A 217 1.13 30.09 3.69
CA LEU A 217 2.00 29.52 4.73
C LEU A 217 1.47 29.79 6.16
N ASP A 218 0.71 30.87 6.33
CA ASP A 218 0.15 31.26 7.62
C ASP A 218 -1.20 30.62 7.98
N SER A 219 -1.79 29.87 7.04
CA SER A 219 -3.06 29.16 7.27
C SER A 219 -2.93 28.11 8.37
N ALA A 220 -4.04 27.84 9.08
CA ALA A 220 -4.06 26.84 10.14
C ALA A 220 -3.75 25.44 9.60
N GLU A 221 -4.21 25.13 8.38
CA GLU A 221 -4.02 23.87 7.68
C GLU A 221 -2.54 23.65 7.33
N VAL A 222 -1.86 24.65 6.76
CA VAL A 222 -0.43 24.53 6.41
C VAL A 222 0.41 24.43 7.67
N LYS A 223 0.13 25.22 8.71
CA LYS A 223 0.81 25.12 10.01
C LYS A 223 0.67 23.71 10.59
N TYR A 224 -0.54 23.17 10.63
CA TYR A 224 -0.78 21.81 11.11
C TYR A 224 0.01 20.76 10.32
N ILE A 225 -0.01 20.82 8.98
CA ILE A 225 0.74 19.88 8.13
C ILE A 225 2.25 19.99 8.39
N MET A 226 2.77 21.21 8.45
CA MET A 226 4.20 21.45 8.69
C MET A 226 4.62 20.98 10.08
N ASP A 227 3.83 21.24 11.12
CA ASP A 227 4.09 20.77 12.49
C ASP A 227 4.14 19.24 12.55
N LYS A 228 3.20 18.54 11.89
CA LYS A 228 3.23 17.07 11.81
C LYS A 228 4.44 16.56 11.04
N ARG A 229 4.82 17.20 9.93
CA ARG A 229 6.03 16.80 9.17
C ARG A 229 7.31 17.06 9.95
N ASN A 230 7.42 18.20 10.63
CA ASN A 230 8.57 18.54 11.47
C ASN A 230 8.73 17.56 12.63
N ALA A 231 7.64 17.19 13.30
CA ALA A 231 7.65 16.15 14.33
C ALA A 231 8.10 14.76 13.80
N LEU A 232 7.95 14.51 12.49
CA LEU A 232 8.35 13.28 11.80
C LEU A 232 9.69 13.40 11.05
N GLY A 233 10.52 14.41 11.36
CA GLY A 233 11.86 14.57 10.79
C GLY A 233 11.92 15.32 9.46
N GLY A 234 10.88 16.06 9.09
CA GLY A 234 10.86 16.94 7.91
C GLY A 234 10.00 16.41 6.77
N LEU A 235 10.22 16.86 5.53
CA LEU A 235 9.43 16.49 4.35
C LEU A 235 9.93 15.19 3.68
N LEU A 236 9.01 14.41 3.10
CA LEU A 236 9.30 13.22 2.30
C LEU A 236 8.41 13.20 1.04
N PRO A 237 8.86 12.60 -0.08
CA PRO A 237 10.15 11.93 -0.27
C PRO A 237 11.30 12.95 -0.39
N LEU A 238 12.44 12.62 0.23
CA LEU A 238 13.67 13.40 0.10
C LEU A 238 14.79 12.47 -0.36
N ARG A 239 15.49 12.87 -1.43
CA ARG A 239 16.70 12.18 -1.89
C ARG A 239 17.88 13.11 -1.72
N THR A 240 18.73 12.84 -0.75
CA THR A 240 20.01 13.50 -0.62
C THR A 240 21.05 12.74 -1.43
N PRO A 241 21.66 13.34 -2.47
CA PRO A 241 22.76 12.71 -3.17
C PRO A 241 23.89 12.38 -2.20
N ALA A 242 24.39 11.15 -2.25
CA ALA A 242 25.45 10.73 -1.36
C ALA A 242 26.71 11.57 -1.64
N LYS A 243 27.23 12.25 -0.61
CA LYS A 243 28.56 12.88 -0.65
C LYS A 243 29.62 11.80 -0.39
N VAL A 244 29.87 10.95 -1.38
CA VAL A 244 30.73 9.76 -1.24
C VAL A 244 32.21 10.04 -1.40
N SER A 245 32.59 11.08 -2.15
CA SER A 245 33.99 11.48 -2.32
C SER A 245 34.54 12.03 -0.99
N GLY A 246 35.41 11.27 -0.33
CA GLY A 246 36.05 11.64 0.94
C GLY A 246 35.63 10.82 2.16
N LEU A 247 34.69 9.87 2.01
CA LEU A 247 34.26 9.00 3.13
C LEU A 247 35.03 7.67 3.19
N ILE A 248 35.80 7.34 2.15
CA ILE A 248 36.47 6.05 2.00
C ILE A 248 37.78 6.28 1.23
N ASP A 249 38.88 5.75 1.77
CA ASP A 249 40.14 5.64 1.05
C ASP A 249 40.02 4.54 -0.01
N LEU A 250 40.25 4.90 -1.26
CA LEU A 250 40.22 3.93 -2.35
C LEU A 250 41.51 3.11 -2.37
N PRO A 251 41.44 1.82 -2.78
CA PRO A 251 42.64 0.99 -2.90
C PRO A 251 43.64 1.62 -3.88
N GLY A 252 44.88 1.77 -3.44
CA GLY A 252 45.98 2.21 -4.31
C GLY A 252 46.44 1.13 -5.28
N PRO A 253 47.31 1.48 -6.27
CA PRO A 253 47.84 0.55 -7.27
C PRO A 253 48.47 -0.72 -6.68
N GLU A 254 49.07 -0.63 -5.50
CA GLU A 254 49.70 -1.75 -4.79
C GLU A 254 48.76 -2.94 -4.59
N HIS A 255 47.45 -2.69 -4.47
CA HIS A 255 46.43 -3.73 -4.32
C HIS A 255 46.21 -4.57 -5.59
N TYR A 256 46.60 -4.04 -6.76
CA TYR A 256 46.37 -4.64 -8.07
C TYR A 256 47.64 -5.24 -8.70
N GLN A 257 48.82 -4.73 -8.34
CA GLN A 257 50.13 -5.09 -8.93
C GLN A 257 50.51 -6.58 -8.89
N ILE A 258 49.85 -7.41 -8.08
CA ILE A 258 50.08 -8.86 -8.04
C ILE A 258 49.85 -9.54 -9.40
N PHE A 259 49.05 -8.93 -10.28
CA PHE A 259 48.73 -9.48 -11.59
C PHE A 259 49.67 -9.03 -12.71
N ASP A 260 50.55 -8.05 -12.48
CA ASP A 260 51.37 -7.41 -13.52
C ASP A 260 52.40 -8.36 -14.15
N ASN A 261 52.91 -9.31 -13.34
CA ASN A 261 53.93 -10.26 -13.77
C ASN A 261 53.36 -11.63 -14.19
N GLY A 262 52.04 -11.76 -14.24
CA GLY A 262 51.36 -13.02 -14.48
C GLY A 262 51.40 -14.01 -13.30
N ASN A 263 50.56 -15.04 -13.36
CA ASN A 263 50.48 -16.05 -12.31
C ASN A 263 51.48 -17.19 -12.56
N ALA A 264 52.07 -17.73 -11.49
CA ALA A 264 52.96 -18.89 -11.56
C ALA A 264 52.27 -20.18 -12.05
N LYS A 265 50.93 -20.23 -11.99
CA LYS A 265 50.11 -21.33 -12.51
C LYS A 265 49.05 -20.77 -13.46
N PRO A 266 48.64 -21.52 -14.49
CA PRO A 266 47.44 -21.19 -15.27
C PRO A 266 46.24 -21.00 -14.34
N GLY A 267 45.45 -19.97 -14.59
CA GLY A 267 44.25 -19.65 -13.80
C GLY A 267 43.25 -18.87 -14.63
N SER A 268 41.97 -18.92 -14.25
CA SER A 268 40.91 -18.15 -14.90
C SER A 268 40.86 -16.71 -14.36
N THR A 269 40.20 -15.82 -15.11
CA THR A 269 39.88 -14.47 -14.63
C THR A 269 39.00 -14.48 -13.39
N THR A 270 38.17 -15.52 -13.20
CA THR A 270 37.38 -15.73 -11.97
C THR A 270 38.29 -15.96 -10.75
N MET A 271 39.34 -16.78 -10.90
CA MET A 271 40.33 -16.98 -9.83
C MET A 271 41.09 -15.69 -9.49
N SER A 272 41.43 -14.90 -10.52
CA SER A 272 42.04 -13.58 -10.33
C SER A 272 41.09 -12.61 -9.62
N PHE A 273 39.80 -12.59 -9.99
CA PHE A 273 38.77 -11.79 -9.31
C PHE A 273 38.61 -12.20 -7.85
N ALA A 274 38.48 -13.49 -7.54
CA ALA A 274 38.36 -13.97 -6.16
C ALA A 274 39.59 -13.61 -5.32
N THR A 275 40.79 -13.68 -5.92
CA THR A 275 42.04 -13.25 -5.27
C THR A 275 42.04 -11.75 -4.98
N LEU A 276 41.62 -10.94 -5.95
CA LEU A 276 41.50 -9.48 -5.78
C LEU A 276 40.45 -9.13 -4.71
N LEU A 277 39.26 -9.72 -4.78
CA LEU A 277 38.18 -9.49 -3.83
C LEU A 277 38.63 -9.80 -2.40
N ARG A 278 39.30 -10.94 -2.18
CA ARG A 278 39.86 -11.32 -0.86
C ARG A 278 40.85 -10.29 -0.34
N ARG A 279 41.68 -9.72 -1.22
CA ARG A 279 42.65 -8.67 -0.85
C ARG A 279 41.95 -7.37 -0.47
N LEU A 280 40.97 -6.94 -1.27
CA LEU A 280 40.20 -5.73 -1.01
C LEU A 280 39.35 -5.84 0.25
N MET A 281 38.77 -7.01 0.55
CA MET A 281 38.03 -7.26 1.79
C MET A 281 38.88 -7.14 3.06
N LYS A 282 40.21 -7.30 2.95
CA LYS A 282 41.15 -7.10 4.08
C LYS A 282 41.61 -5.64 4.22
N MET A 283 41.19 -4.75 3.34
CA MET A 283 41.62 -3.34 3.33
C MET A 283 40.79 -2.50 4.30
N GLY A 284 41.14 -2.54 5.60
CA GLY A 284 40.64 -1.59 6.61
C GLY A 284 39.15 -1.28 6.50
N ASP A 285 38.81 0.01 6.39
CA ASP A 285 37.42 0.47 6.29
C ASP A 285 36.81 0.30 4.90
N PHE A 286 37.61 0.23 3.83
CA PHE A 286 37.11 -0.08 2.49
C PHE A 286 36.54 -1.51 2.43
N GLY A 287 37.29 -2.47 2.95
CA GLY A 287 36.94 -3.89 2.95
C GLY A 287 35.65 -4.19 3.71
N LYS A 288 35.40 -3.50 4.83
CA LYS A 288 34.15 -3.62 5.62
C LYS A 288 32.89 -3.18 4.85
N ARG A 289 33.05 -2.41 3.77
CA ARG A 289 31.95 -1.89 2.95
C ARG A 289 31.68 -2.72 1.70
N LEU A 290 32.51 -3.73 1.43
CA LEU A 290 32.27 -4.66 0.34
C LEU A 290 31.16 -5.63 0.72
N VAL A 291 30.17 -5.78 -0.16
CA VAL A 291 29.05 -6.72 -0.01
C VAL A 291 29.08 -7.71 -1.18
N PRO A 292 29.87 -8.80 -1.10
CA PRO A 292 29.82 -9.86 -2.08
C PRO A 292 28.44 -10.52 -2.07
N MET A 293 27.84 -10.69 -3.25
CA MET A 293 26.55 -11.37 -3.41
C MET A 293 26.73 -12.51 -4.39
N VAL A 294 26.06 -13.64 -4.11
CA VAL A 294 26.09 -14.84 -4.95
C VAL A 294 24.69 -15.44 -5.03
N THR A 295 24.37 -16.03 -6.16
CA THR A 295 23.12 -16.76 -6.40
C THR A 295 23.38 -18.26 -6.30
N ASP A 296 23.45 -18.76 -5.06
CA ASP A 296 23.68 -20.17 -4.68
C ASP A 296 25.06 -20.75 -5.04
N GLU A 297 25.45 -20.74 -6.32
CA GLU A 297 26.63 -21.45 -6.85
C GLU A 297 28.01 -20.85 -6.50
N ALA A 298 28.28 -20.58 -5.22
CA ALA A 298 29.58 -20.06 -4.79
C ALA A 298 30.76 -20.99 -5.16
N ARG A 299 30.56 -22.32 -5.07
CA ARG A 299 31.60 -23.30 -5.43
C ARG A 299 32.05 -23.20 -6.89
N THR A 300 31.15 -22.84 -7.81
CA THR A 300 31.46 -22.66 -9.24
C THR A 300 32.43 -21.49 -9.44
N PHE A 301 32.38 -20.47 -8.58
CA PHE A 301 33.17 -19.25 -8.70
C PHE A 301 34.41 -19.19 -7.80
N GLY A 302 34.64 -20.20 -6.96
CA GLY A 302 35.83 -20.34 -6.10
C GLY A 302 35.84 -19.39 -4.90
#